data_AF-A0A0L6UTF1-F1
#
_entry.id   AF-A0A0L6UTF1-F1
#
_cell.length_a   1.000
_cell.length_b   1.000
_cell.length_c   1.000
_cell.angle_alpha   90.00
_cell.angle_beta   90.00
_cell.angle_gamma   90.00
#
_symmetry.space_group_name_H-M   'P 1'
#
loop_
_entity.id
_entity.type
_entity.pdbx_description
1 polymer ?
#
loop_
_entity_poly.entity_id
_entity_poly.type
_entity_poly.pdbx_seq_one_letter_code
_entity_poly.pdbx_strand_id
1 'polypeptide(L)'
;MVHKFAIEQGALIEQLPEFIQSHFNMVIDVKADGPCGYHVVAHSLGRGEELEFYSKEYTFSNIHQTLGSIYPTPSEPVGTKHWMSMPSMVEAIANAFESPVFFFSPNLFSIMLPSLLSAQSNSRNIYCISTKYTPFCVLNDEPYEFPAPRYLKNWEKSATKEALGWAQLYSPNFQKAHD
;
A
#
# COMPACT_ATOMS: atom_id res chain seq x y z
N MET A 1 -16.14 -6.92 19.14
CA MET A 1 -15.21 -8.01 19.47
C MET A 1 -14.10 -7.92 18.44
N VAL A 2 -12.92 -7.44 18.83
CA VAL A 2 -11.80 -7.22 17.89
C VAL A 2 -11.16 -8.57 17.62
N HIS A 3 -11.20 -9.05 16.38
CA HIS A 3 -10.45 -10.23 16.00
C HIS A 3 -8.95 -9.93 16.19
N LYS A 4 -8.29 -10.70 17.05
CA LYS A 4 -6.83 -10.69 17.20
C LYS A 4 -6.25 -11.36 15.96
N PHE A 5 -5.64 -10.58 15.07
CA PHE A 5 -4.82 -11.08 13.98
C PHE A 5 -3.52 -11.68 14.51
N ALA A 6 -2.97 -12.67 13.79
CA ALA A 6 -1.68 -13.25 14.10
C ALA A 6 -0.58 -12.27 13.68
N ILE A 7 0.14 -11.71 14.65
CA ILE A 7 1.37 -10.97 14.39
C ILE A 7 2.44 -12.03 14.15
N GLU A 8 2.93 -12.16 12.91
CA GLU A 8 4.03 -13.07 12.59
C GLU A 8 5.33 -12.27 12.42
N GLN A 9 6.27 -12.50 13.33
CA GLN A 9 7.49 -11.68 13.43
C GLN A 9 8.68 -12.23 12.63
N GLY A 10 8.57 -13.38 11.94
CA GLY A 10 9.72 -14.03 11.31
C GLY A 10 9.48 -14.59 9.91
N ALA A 11 8.58 -15.57 9.77
CA ALA A 11 8.41 -16.33 8.53
C ALA A 11 7.91 -15.50 7.33
N LEU A 12 7.21 -14.39 7.59
CA LEU A 12 6.72 -13.49 6.54
C LEU A 12 7.76 -12.46 6.11
N ILE A 13 8.66 -12.05 7.02
CA ILE A 13 9.76 -11.15 6.69
C ILE A 13 10.71 -11.83 5.69
N GLU A 14 10.97 -13.12 5.86
CA GLU A 14 11.80 -13.91 4.95
C GLU A 14 11.23 -13.99 3.51
N GLN A 15 9.94 -13.70 3.32
CA GLN A 15 9.31 -13.63 1.99
C GLN A 15 9.49 -12.28 1.29
N LEU A 16 9.99 -11.27 2.00
CA LEU A 16 10.31 -9.96 1.44
C LEU A 16 11.64 -10.03 0.66
N PRO A 17 11.86 -9.10 -0.28
CA PRO A 17 13.19 -8.92 -0.87
C PRO A 17 14.26 -8.72 0.20
N GLU A 18 15.37 -9.44 0.09
CA GLU A 18 16.44 -9.45 1.11
C GLU A 18 16.89 -8.04 1.53
N PHE A 19 17.01 -7.12 0.57
CA PHE A 19 17.46 -5.75 0.79
C PHE A 19 16.50 -4.87 1.63
N ILE A 20 15.27 -5.31 1.87
CA ILE A 20 14.31 -4.61 2.74
C ILE A 20 13.99 -5.35 4.03
N GLN A 21 14.40 -6.63 4.17
CA GLN A 21 14.01 -7.47 5.31
C GLN A 21 14.41 -6.85 6.66
N SER A 22 15.64 -6.32 6.76
CA SER A 22 16.16 -5.69 7.99
C SER A 22 15.49 -4.36 8.35
N HIS A 23 14.68 -3.80 7.46
CA HIS A 23 14.01 -2.51 7.66
C HIS A 23 12.58 -2.65 8.19
N PHE A 24 12.12 -3.88 8.40
CA PHE A 24 10.77 -4.15 8.89
C PHE A 24 10.83 -5.01 10.15
N ASN A 25 10.22 -4.50 11.21
CA ASN A 25 10.15 -5.20 12.50
C ASN A 25 8.89 -6.07 12.63
N MET A 26 7.87 -5.83 11.79
CA MET A 26 6.58 -6.49 11.90
C MET A 26 5.84 -6.60 10.57
N VAL A 27 5.34 -7.80 10.28
CA VAL A 27 4.43 -8.08 9.16
C VAL A 27 3.09 -8.55 9.73
N ILE A 28 2.01 -8.06 9.17
CA ILE A 28 0.64 -8.47 9.51
C ILE A 28 0.14 -9.38 8.41
N ASP A 29 -0.21 -10.61 8.80
CA ASP A 29 -0.98 -11.51 7.97
C ASP A 29 -2.45 -11.09 7.97
N VAL A 30 -2.95 -10.70 6.79
CA VAL A 30 -4.34 -10.33 6.61
C VAL A 30 -5.13 -11.55 6.14
N LYS A 31 -6.36 -11.69 6.63
CA LYS A 31 -7.24 -12.80 6.22
C LYS A 31 -7.39 -12.79 4.69
N ALA A 32 -7.11 -13.92 4.03
CA ALA A 32 -7.27 -14.09 2.59
C ALA A 32 -8.74 -14.33 2.19
N ASP A 33 -9.63 -13.40 2.53
CA ASP A 33 -11.08 -13.48 2.31
C ASP A 33 -11.56 -12.84 1.01
N GLY A 34 -10.65 -12.22 0.24
CA GLY A 34 -10.92 -11.52 -1.02
C GLY A 34 -10.68 -10.00 -0.91
N PRO A 35 -11.28 -9.31 0.07
CA PRO A 35 -11.00 -7.90 0.38
C PRO A 35 -9.64 -7.65 1.04
N CYS A 36 -8.82 -8.67 1.27
CA CYS A 36 -7.50 -8.61 1.90
C CYS A 36 -6.62 -7.40 1.52
N GLY A 37 -6.61 -6.96 0.26
CA GLY A 37 -5.87 -5.75 -0.15
C GLY A 37 -6.37 -4.46 0.54
N TYR A 38 -7.68 -4.35 0.79
CA TYR A 38 -8.27 -3.23 1.54
C TYR A 38 -7.96 -3.33 3.03
N HIS A 39 -7.88 -4.55 3.58
CA HIS A 39 -7.44 -4.78 4.96
C HIS A 39 -6.00 -4.29 5.18
N VAL A 40 -5.10 -4.55 4.22
CA VAL A 40 -3.71 -4.05 4.23
C VAL A 40 -3.66 -2.53 4.33
N VAL A 41 -4.43 -1.82 3.51
CA VAL A 41 -4.47 -0.35 3.49
C VAL A 41 -5.02 0.19 4.81
N ALA A 42 -6.11 -0.40 5.33
CA ALA A 42 -6.71 0.00 6.60
C ALA A 42 -5.71 -0.13 7.77
N HIS A 43 -5.00 -1.27 7.84
CA HIS A 43 -3.96 -1.50 8.85
C HIS A 43 -2.79 -0.53 8.74
N SER A 44 -2.29 -0.27 7.53
CA SER A 44 -1.19 0.69 7.29
C SER A 44 -1.52 2.09 7.84
N LEU A 45 -2.78 2.48 7.78
CA LEU A 45 -3.26 3.78 8.25
C LEU A 45 -3.55 3.80 9.76
N GLY A 46 -3.38 2.66 10.47
CA GLY A 46 -3.74 2.53 11.88
C GLY A 46 -5.25 2.61 12.13
N ARG A 47 -6.06 2.26 11.12
CA ARG A 47 -7.52 2.33 11.17
C ARG A 47 -8.11 0.93 11.24
N GLY A 48 -9.35 0.83 11.75
CA GLY A 48 -10.15 -0.38 11.62
C GLY A 48 -10.61 -0.58 10.16
N GLU A 49 -11.16 -1.75 9.85
CA GLU A 49 -11.73 -2.12 8.55
C GLU A 49 -13.02 -1.32 8.22
N GLU A 50 -12.94 0.00 8.17
CA GLU A 50 -14.09 0.86 7.92
C GLU A 50 -14.34 1.02 6.40
N LEU A 51 -15.15 0.12 5.85
CA LEU A 51 -15.56 0.08 4.44
C LEU A 51 -16.17 1.39 3.92
N GLU A 52 -16.86 2.16 4.77
CA GLU A 52 -17.52 3.41 4.39
C GLU A 52 -16.54 4.49 3.89
N PHE A 53 -15.27 4.41 4.30
CA PHE A 53 -14.26 5.38 3.95
C PHE A 53 -13.89 5.33 2.46
N TYR A 54 -13.68 4.13 1.91
CA TYR A 54 -13.24 3.94 0.52
C TYR A 54 -14.24 4.45 -0.53
N SER A 55 -15.48 4.71 -0.13
CA SER A 55 -16.53 5.25 -1.00
C SER A 55 -16.51 6.77 -1.15
N LYS A 56 -15.81 7.49 -0.26
CA LYS A 56 -15.84 8.96 -0.23
C LYS A 56 -14.76 9.62 -1.10
N GLU A 57 -13.71 8.90 -1.49
CA GLU A 57 -12.50 9.50 -2.08
C GLU A 57 -12.34 9.35 -3.61
N TYR A 58 -13.43 9.07 -4.34
CA TYR A 58 -13.64 9.21 -5.81
C TYR A 58 -12.43 9.35 -6.77
N THR A 59 -11.45 8.46 -6.72
CA THR A 59 -10.27 8.52 -7.61
C THR A 59 -10.06 7.19 -8.35
N PHE A 60 -11.05 6.73 -9.12
CA PHE A 60 -10.94 5.45 -9.85
C PHE A 60 -11.33 5.57 -11.33
N SER A 61 -10.49 5.01 -12.21
CA SER A 61 -10.73 4.96 -13.66
C SER A 61 -11.90 4.06 -14.05
N ASN A 62 -12.26 3.08 -13.21
CA ASN A 62 -13.49 2.30 -13.31
C ASN A 62 -14.22 2.25 -11.96
N ILE A 63 -14.83 3.38 -11.61
CA ILE A 63 -15.47 3.59 -10.32
C ILE A 63 -16.53 2.53 -9.98
N HIS A 64 -17.33 2.10 -10.96
CA HIS A 64 -18.40 1.12 -10.72
C HIS A 64 -17.85 -0.27 -10.39
N GLN A 65 -16.79 -0.69 -11.08
CA GLN A 65 -16.12 -1.96 -10.77
C GLN A 65 -15.43 -1.91 -9.41
N THR A 66 -14.80 -0.78 -9.08
CA THR A 66 -14.07 -0.60 -7.81
C THR A 66 -15.03 -0.51 -6.61
N LEU A 67 -16.15 0.21 -6.75
CA LEU A 67 -17.20 0.22 -5.73
C LEU A 67 -17.83 -1.16 -5.57
N GLY A 68 -18.02 -1.88 -6.68
CA GLY A 68 -18.50 -3.26 -6.67
C GLY A 68 -17.55 -4.22 -5.97
N SER A 69 -16.23 -3.97 -6.01
CA SER A 69 -15.26 -4.81 -5.30
C SER A 69 -15.23 -4.56 -3.80
N ILE A 70 -15.42 -3.30 -3.38
CA ILE A 70 -15.44 -2.89 -1.97
C ILE A 70 -16.65 -3.47 -1.22
N TYR A 71 -17.83 -3.55 -1.83
CA TYR A 71 -19.05 -4.02 -1.18
C TYR A 71 -19.48 -5.42 -1.64
N PRO A 72 -18.87 -6.50 -1.11
CA PRO A 72 -19.43 -7.82 -1.33
C PRO A 72 -20.75 -7.96 -0.59
N THR A 73 -21.72 -8.64 -1.22
CA THR A 73 -22.80 -9.28 -0.47
C THR A 73 -22.17 -10.27 0.53
N PRO A 74 -22.66 -10.34 1.78
CA PRO A 74 -22.08 -11.18 2.82
C PRO A 74 -22.24 -12.66 2.47
N SER A 75 -21.24 -13.19 1.76
CA SER A 75 -21.05 -14.60 1.46
C SER A 75 -19.54 -14.85 1.39
N GLU A 76 -18.99 -15.54 2.39
CA GLU A 76 -17.58 -15.96 2.36
C GLU A 76 -17.43 -17.28 1.57
N PRO A 77 -16.38 -17.45 0.74
CA PRO A 77 -15.42 -16.45 0.25
C PRO A 77 -16.03 -15.60 -0.89
N VAL A 78 -15.67 -14.33 -0.95
CA VAL A 78 -16.16 -13.45 -2.02
C VAL A 78 -15.32 -13.68 -3.28
N GLY A 79 -15.98 -13.81 -4.44
CA GLY A 79 -15.31 -14.13 -5.70
C GLY A 79 -14.28 -13.07 -6.12
N THR A 80 -13.41 -13.44 -7.08
CA THR A 80 -12.28 -12.60 -7.58
C THR A 80 -12.66 -11.20 -8.04
N LYS A 81 -13.93 -10.95 -8.37
CA LYS A 81 -14.47 -9.62 -8.67
C LYS A 81 -14.37 -8.61 -7.50
N HIS A 82 -14.10 -9.10 -6.28
CA HIS A 82 -13.92 -8.28 -5.08
C HIS A 82 -12.45 -8.05 -4.69
N TRP A 83 -11.52 -8.61 -5.46
CA TRP A 83 -10.10 -8.46 -5.17
C TRP A 83 -9.63 -7.07 -5.55
N MET A 84 -8.80 -6.47 -4.69
CA MET A 84 -8.07 -5.26 -5.04
C MET A 84 -7.08 -5.58 -6.16
N SER A 85 -7.16 -4.85 -7.26
CA SER A 85 -6.24 -5.00 -8.39
C SER A 85 -5.02 -4.09 -8.23
N MET A 86 -3.88 -4.68 -7.86
CA MET A 86 -2.58 -4.00 -7.87
C MET A 86 -1.85 -4.27 -9.20
N PRO A 87 -1.16 -3.29 -9.80
CA PRO A 87 -0.91 -1.94 -9.28
C PRO A 87 -2.00 -0.91 -9.61
N SER A 88 -3.09 -1.26 -10.30
CA SER A 88 -4.09 -0.26 -10.77
C SER A 88 -4.72 0.62 -9.68
N MET A 89 -4.68 0.19 -8.42
CA MET A 89 -5.24 0.93 -7.27
C MET A 89 -4.23 1.84 -6.57
N VAL A 90 -2.93 1.74 -6.85
CA VAL A 90 -1.88 2.43 -6.06
C VAL A 90 -1.97 3.96 -6.14
N GLU A 91 -2.31 4.51 -7.31
CA GLU A 91 -2.44 5.97 -7.49
C GLU A 91 -3.66 6.53 -6.77
N ALA A 92 -4.77 5.81 -6.85
CA ALA A 92 -6.00 6.16 -6.15
C ALA A 92 -5.79 6.17 -4.64
N ILE A 93 -5.17 5.12 -4.11
CA ILE A 93 -4.85 5.00 -2.68
C ILE A 93 -3.88 6.11 -2.27
N ALA A 94 -2.80 6.34 -3.03
CA ALA A 94 -1.81 7.34 -2.65
C ALA A 94 -2.41 8.75 -2.53
N ASN A 95 -3.25 9.13 -3.49
CA ASN A 95 -3.91 10.44 -3.47
C ASN A 95 -5.02 10.53 -2.41
N ALA A 96 -5.87 9.52 -2.29
CA ALA A 96 -6.98 9.51 -1.33
C ALA A 96 -6.51 9.59 0.13
N PHE A 97 -5.34 9.02 0.43
CA PHE A 97 -4.80 8.98 1.78
C PHE A 97 -3.63 9.92 2.01
N GLU A 98 -3.25 10.72 1.01
CA GLU A 98 -2.10 11.64 1.09
C GLU A 98 -0.84 10.94 1.61
N SER A 99 -0.66 9.69 1.18
CA SER A 99 0.27 8.74 1.77
C SER A 99 0.98 7.96 0.67
N PRO A 100 2.31 7.88 0.67
CA PRO A 100 3.05 7.09 -0.29
C PRO A 100 2.70 5.60 -0.18
N VAL A 101 2.45 4.98 -1.33
CA VAL A 101 2.13 3.55 -1.43
C VAL A 101 3.33 2.82 -2.00
N PHE A 102 3.90 1.93 -1.20
CA PHE A 102 4.96 1.03 -1.60
C PHE A 102 4.36 -0.31 -1.98
N PHE A 103 4.62 -0.74 -3.21
CA PHE A 103 4.21 -2.05 -3.70
C PHE A 103 5.41 -2.95 -3.91
N PHE A 104 5.42 -4.09 -3.22
CA PHE A 104 6.43 -5.13 -3.38
C PHE A 104 5.80 -6.43 -3.83
N SER A 105 6.35 -7.02 -4.88
CA SER A 105 6.02 -8.37 -5.35
C SER A 105 7.27 -9.04 -5.90
N PRO A 106 7.31 -10.38 -6.05
CA PRO A 106 8.48 -11.08 -6.56
C PRO A 106 9.04 -10.51 -7.87
N ASN A 107 8.21 -9.89 -8.70
CA ASN A 107 8.59 -9.39 -10.03
C ASN A 107 8.52 -7.86 -10.16
N LEU A 108 8.03 -7.14 -9.15
CA LEU A 108 7.82 -5.69 -9.26
C LEU A 108 7.96 -5.00 -7.90
N PHE A 109 8.82 -3.97 -7.88
CA PHE A 109 8.99 -3.05 -6.77
C PHE A 109 8.72 -1.63 -7.27
N SER A 110 7.76 -0.95 -6.67
CA SER A 110 7.40 0.40 -7.08
C SER A 110 6.88 1.22 -5.91
N ILE A 111 7.19 2.51 -5.92
CA ILE A 111 6.52 3.50 -5.08
C ILE A 111 5.54 4.30 -5.94
N MET A 112 4.37 4.58 -5.39
CA MET A 112 3.45 5.59 -5.89
C MET A 112 3.37 6.71 -4.87
N LEU A 113 3.78 7.91 -5.30
CA LEU A 113 3.67 9.13 -4.51
C LEU A 113 2.34 9.81 -4.82
N PRO A 114 1.70 10.49 -3.85
CA PRO A 114 0.54 11.33 -4.11
C PRO A 114 0.88 12.38 -5.18
N SER A 115 0.07 12.48 -6.23
CA SER A 115 0.32 13.36 -7.38
C SER A 115 -0.41 14.70 -7.28
N LEU A 116 -1.40 14.82 -6.39
CA LEU A 116 -2.25 16.01 -6.26
C LEU A 116 -1.89 16.93 -5.10
N LEU A 117 -1.38 16.36 -4.00
CA LEU A 117 -1.28 17.03 -2.70
C LEU A 117 0.16 17.07 -2.19
N SER A 118 0.48 18.10 -1.40
CA SER A 118 1.82 18.32 -0.85
C SER A 118 2.24 17.26 0.16
N ALA A 119 3.54 17.02 0.27
CA ALA A 119 4.10 16.15 1.30
C ALA A 119 3.81 16.65 2.71
N GLN A 120 3.25 15.79 3.56
CA GLN A 120 3.14 16.03 4.98
C GLN A 120 4.22 15.22 5.71
N SER A 121 4.96 15.87 6.62
CA SER A 121 6.06 15.27 7.38
C SER A 121 5.64 14.14 8.33
N ASN A 122 4.34 13.98 8.56
CA ASN A 122 3.75 12.98 9.44
C ASN A 122 2.86 11.96 8.70
N SER A 123 2.85 11.98 7.36
CA SER A 123 2.09 10.99 6.59
C SER A 123 2.67 9.60 6.81
N ARG A 124 1.78 8.63 7.04
CA ARG A 124 2.15 7.22 7.13
C ARG A 124 2.42 6.66 5.73
N ASN A 125 3.36 5.73 5.65
CA ASN A 125 3.54 4.92 4.44
C ASN A 125 2.52 3.79 4.42
N ILE A 126 2.04 3.47 3.22
CA ILE A 126 1.19 2.30 2.98
C ILE A 126 2.07 1.25 2.30
N TYR A 127 2.24 0.08 2.93
CA TYR A 127 3.04 -1.00 2.37
C TYR A 127 2.15 -2.16 1.92
N CYS A 128 2.03 -2.31 0.61
CA CYS A 128 1.29 -3.38 -0.01
C CYS A 128 2.28 -4.44 -0.51
N ILE A 129 2.28 -5.62 0.09
CA ILE A 129 3.19 -6.70 -0.29
C ILE A 129 2.38 -7.88 -0.81
N SER A 130 2.73 -8.35 -2.00
CA SER A 130 2.12 -9.50 -2.65
C SER A 130 3.17 -10.60 -2.77
N THR A 131 3.00 -11.71 -2.05
CA THR A 131 3.85 -12.89 -2.25
C THR A 131 3.16 -13.87 -3.19
N LYS A 132 3.83 -14.98 -3.50
CA LYS A 132 3.34 -16.02 -4.41
C LYS A 132 2.03 -16.69 -3.92
N TYR A 133 1.69 -16.56 -2.63
CA TYR A 133 0.62 -17.32 -2.00
C TYR A 133 -0.47 -16.46 -1.33
N THR A 134 -0.15 -15.27 -0.81
CA THR A 134 -1.11 -14.36 -0.15
C THR A 134 -0.61 -12.90 -0.13
N PRO A 135 -1.50 -11.90 -0.09
CA PRO A 135 -1.11 -10.51 0.18
C PRO A 135 -0.88 -10.31 1.69
N PHE A 136 0.17 -9.57 2.04
CA PHE A 136 0.54 -9.22 3.41
C PHE A 136 0.65 -7.70 3.57
N CYS A 137 0.40 -7.21 4.78
CA CYS A 137 0.65 -5.82 5.15
C CYS A 137 1.96 -5.74 5.93
N VAL A 138 2.76 -4.72 5.69
CA VAL A 138 3.91 -4.43 6.55
C VAL A 138 3.69 -3.11 7.25
N LEU A 139 3.88 -3.10 8.57
CA LEU A 139 3.91 -1.86 9.34
C LEU A 139 5.38 -1.54 9.59
N ASN A 140 5.79 -0.33 9.18
CA ASN A 140 7.09 0.21 9.55
C ASN A 140 6.86 1.40 10.48
N ASP A 141 7.54 1.39 11.62
CA ASP A 141 7.54 2.50 12.58
C ASP A 141 8.47 3.64 12.12
N GLU A 142 9.42 3.36 11.21
CA GLU A 142 10.36 4.35 10.66
C GLU A 142 10.15 4.57 9.15
N PRO A 143 9.26 5.49 8.74
CA PRO A 143 8.79 5.61 7.36
C PRO A 143 9.87 6.09 6.36
N TYR A 144 11.03 6.55 6.83
CA TYR A 144 12.03 7.21 5.99
C TYR A 144 13.40 6.53 6.01
N GLU A 145 13.57 5.36 6.62
CA GLU A 145 14.89 4.71 6.75
C GLU A 145 14.95 3.36 6.04
N PHE A 146 14.52 3.29 4.78
CA PHE A 146 14.67 2.07 3.98
C PHE A 146 14.92 2.40 2.49
N PRO A 147 15.62 1.51 1.76
CA PRO A 147 15.84 1.69 0.33
C PRO A 147 14.50 1.68 -0.43
N ALA A 148 14.08 2.87 -0.88
CA ALA A 148 12.84 3.06 -1.61
C ALA A 148 13.05 2.79 -3.11
N PRO A 149 12.13 2.06 -3.78
CA PRO A 149 12.06 2.02 -5.23
C PRO A 149 11.87 3.43 -5.80
N ARG A 150 12.29 3.67 -7.04
CA ARG A 150 11.97 4.94 -7.73
C ARG A 150 10.49 4.98 -8.12
N TYR A 151 9.88 6.17 -8.07
CA TYR A 151 8.54 6.39 -8.64
C TYR A 151 8.55 6.23 -10.17
N LEU A 152 7.36 6.07 -10.75
CA LEU A 152 7.20 5.91 -12.19
C LEU A 152 7.82 7.10 -12.95
N LYS A 153 8.50 6.82 -14.06
CA LYS A 153 9.28 7.79 -14.87
C LYS A 153 8.51 9.06 -15.25
N ASN A 154 7.19 8.99 -15.36
CA ASN A 154 6.35 10.13 -15.76
C ASN A 154 5.62 10.80 -14.60
N TRP A 155 5.77 10.32 -13.36
CA TRP A 155 5.04 10.85 -12.20
C TRP A 155 5.29 12.35 -12.02
N GLU A 156 6.55 12.81 -12.09
CA GLU A 156 6.89 14.24 -11.96
C GLU A 156 6.22 15.11 -13.03
N LYS A 157 5.99 14.56 -14.22
CA LYS A 157 5.35 15.29 -15.32
C LYS A 157 3.84 15.42 -15.11
N SER A 158 3.23 14.48 -14.39
CA SER A 158 1.80 14.47 -14.07
C SER A 158 1.48 15.08 -12.71
N ALA A 159 2.45 15.21 -11.81
CA ALA A 159 2.27 15.72 -10.46
C ALA A 159 2.03 17.24 -10.46
N THR A 160 1.23 17.70 -9.51
CA THR A 160 1.08 19.13 -9.20
C THR A 160 2.40 19.68 -8.64
N LYS A 161 2.57 21.01 -8.67
CA LYS A 161 3.80 21.64 -8.15
C LYS A 161 3.97 21.37 -6.66
N GLU A 162 2.85 21.34 -5.95
CA GLU A 162 2.73 21.06 -4.53
C GLU A 162 3.18 19.63 -4.21
N ALA A 163 2.80 18.66 -5.06
CA ALA A 163 3.13 17.26 -4.89
C ALA A 163 4.63 16.94 -5.10
N LEU A 164 5.39 17.80 -5.79
CA LEU A 164 6.84 17.59 -6.01
C LEU A 164 7.65 17.50 -4.70
N GLY A 165 7.13 18.04 -3.59
CA GLY A 165 7.73 17.89 -2.27
C GLY A 165 7.88 16.43 -1.83
N TRP A 166 7.03 15.52 -2.33
CA TRP A 166 7.14 14.08 -2.06
C TRP A 166 8.43 13.49 -2.60
N ALA A 167 8.82 13.85 -3.83
CA ALA A 167 10.06 13.35 -4.40
C ALA A 167 11.28 13.84 -3.60
N GLN A 168 11.22 15.07 -3.08
CA GLN A 168 12.29 15.61 -2.23
C GLN A 168 12.40 14.85 -0.91
N LEU A 169 11.26 14.56 -0.25
CA LEU A 169 11.21 13.85 1.03
C LEU A 169 11.85 12.45 0.96
N TYR A 170 11.60 11.72 -0.11
CA TYR A 170 12.13 10.36 -0.31
C TYR A 170 13.42 10.33 -1.15
N SER A 171 13.91 11.47 -1.64
CA SER A 171 15.16 11.54 -2.42
C SER A 171 16.38 10.93 -1.75
N PRO A 172 16.57 11.00 -0.41
CA PRO A 172 17.69 10.32 0.25
C PRO A 172 17.58 8.79 0.20
N ASN A 173 16.37 8.27 -0.05
CA ASN A 173 16.03 6.86 0.04
C ASN A 173 15.87 6.21 -1.33
N PHE A 174 15.65 7.00 -2.39
CA PHE A 174 15.54 6.52 -3.76
C PHE A 174 16.85 5.91 -4.21
N GLN A 175 16.95 4.59 -4.07
CA GLN A 175 18.08 3.74 -4.41
C GLN A 175 19.41 4.07 -3.70
N LYS A 176 19.61 3.40 -2.56
CA LYS A 176 20.88 2.72 -2.24
C LYS A 176 21.00 1.32 -2.88
N ALA A 177 20.04 0.92 -3.75
CA ALA A 177 19.83 -0.48 -4.15
C ALA A 177 20.68 -0.96 -5.35
N HIS A 178 21.84 -0.34 -5.60
CA HIS A 178 22.87 -0.89 -6.50
C HIS A 178 24.23 -0.35 -6.05
N ASP A 179 24.82 -1.03 -5.07
CA ASP A 179 26.28 -1.22 -4.91
C ASP A 179 26.50 -2.68 -4.46
#